data_AF-A0A927A2C2-F1
#
_entry.id   AF-A0A927A2C2-F1
#
_cell.length_a   1.000
_cell.length_b   1.000
_cell.length_c   1.000
_cell.angle_alpha   90.00
_cell.angle_beta   90.00
_cell.angle_gamma   90.00
#
_symmetry.space_group_name_H-M   'P 1'
#
loop_
_entity.id
_entity.type
_entity.pdbx_description
1 polymer ?
#
loop_
_entity_poly.entity_id
_entity_poly.type
_entity_poly.pdbx_seq_one_letter_code
_entity_poly.pdbx_strand_id
1 'polypeptide(L)' 'MTAFNQLVSLVEAFGFSLSRINGSHHIFTHPNIPELVNLQNRNGKAVTYQIRQFQILIEEYALTLVDEG' A
#
# COMPACT_ATOMS: atom_id res chain seq x y z
N MET A 1 -12.26 5.79 10.08
CA MET A 1 -12.23 5.63 8.61
C MET A 1 -10.87 6.12 8.15
N THR A 2 -10.11 5.30 7.43
CA THR A 2 -8.81 5.70 6.91
C THR A 2 -8.99 6.36 5.55
N ALA A 3 -8.45 7.56 5.38
CA ALA A 3 -8.50 8.24 4.10
C ALA A 3 -7.61 7.48 3.10
N PHE A 4 -8.04 7.39 1.84
CA PHE A 4 -7.32 6.62 0.82
C PHE A 4 -5.88 7.13 0.63
N ASN A 5 -5.70 8.45 0.62
CA ASN A 5 -4.38 9.08 0.50
C ASN A 5 -3.45 8.77 1.67
N GLN A 6 -3.97 8.58 2.88
CA GLN A 6 -3.17 8.18 4.04
C GLN A 6 -2.62 6.76 3.87
N LEU A 7 -3.44 5.84 3.35
CA LEU A 7 -2.97 4.47 3.07
C LEU A 7 -1.96 4.46 1.92
N VAL A 8 -2.16 5.26 0.88
CA VAL A 8 -1.17 5.42 -0.21
C VAL A 8 0.17 5.91 0.34
N SER A 9 0.16 6.99 1.13
CA SER A 9 1.38 7.56 1.72
C SER A 9 2.09 6.55 2.61
N LEU A 10 1.33 5.75 3.37
CA LEU A 10 1.88 4.70 4.21
C LEU A 10 2.52 3.59 3.36
N VAL A 11 1.84 3.11 2.33
CA VAL A 11 2.38 2.07 1.43
C VAL A 11 3.68 2.54 0.78
N GLU A 12 3.74 3.78 0.32
CA GLU A 12 4.95 4.39 -0.25
C GLU A 12 6.08 4.52 0.78
N ALA A 13 5.77 4.88 2.03
CA ALA A 13 6.74 4.96 3.12
C ALA A 13 7.34 3.61 3.53
N PHE A 14 6.73 2.48 3.13
CA PHE A 14 7.32 1.14 3.26
C PHE A 14 8.04 0.69 1.98
N GLY A 15 8.38 1.62 1.08
CA GLY A 15 9.22 1.36 -0.09
C GLY A 15 8.47 0.80 -1.30
N PHE A 16 7.15 0.74 -1.25
CA PHE A 16 6.36 0.38 -2.42
C PHE A 16 6.27 1.56 -3.38
N SER A 17 6.33 1.29 -4.68
CA SER A 17 6.18 2.28 -5.73
C SER A 17 4.92 2.02 -6.54
N LEU A 18 4.21 3.10 -6.91
CA LEU A 18 3.05 3.00 -7.78
C LEU A 18 3.45 2.47 -9.16
N SER A 19 2.92 1.31 -9.53
CA SER A 19 3.22 0.64 -10.80
C SER A 19 2.15 0.90 -11.86
N ARG A 20 0.87 0.88 -11.47
CA ARG A 20 -0.24 1.05 -12.41
C ARG A 20 -1.49 1.61 -11.73
N ILE A 21 -2.23 2.44 -12.46
CA ILE A 21 -3.59 2.86 -12.10
C ILE A 21 -4.58 2.32 -13.14
N ASN A 22 -5.70 1.78 -12.68
CA ASN A 22 -6.84 1.42 -13.53
C ASN A 22 -8.16 1.79 -12.85
N GLY A 23 -8.80 2.86 -13.31
CA GLY A 23 -9.99 3.41 -12.66
C GLY A 23 -9.68 3.84 -11.22
N SER A 24 -10.41 3.29 -10.25
CA SER A 24 -10.19 3.56 -8.82
C SER A 24 -9.15 2.64 -8.16
N HIS A 25 -8.52 1.74 -8.91
CA HIS A 25 -7.52 0.82 -8.40
C HIS A 25 -6.11 1.34 -8.62
N HIS A 26 -5.29 1.28 -7.58
CA HIS A 26 -3.89 1.65 -7.57
C HIS A 26 -3.07 0.41 -7.20
N ILE A 27 -2.18 -0.01 -8.09
CA ILE A 27 -1.33 -1.18 -7.90
C ILE A 27 0.08 -0.69 -7.58
N PHE A 28 0.63 -1.18 -6.47
CA PHE A 28 1.97 -0.89 -6.02
C PHE A 28 2.83 -2.16 -6.02
N THR A 29 4.11 -1.97 -6.27
CA THR A 29 5.16 -3.01 -6.31
C THR A 29 6.27 -2.65 -5.34
N HIS A 30 6.93 -3.64 -4.75
CA HIS A 30 8.12 -3.44 -3.92
C HIS A 30 9.29 -4.22 -4.52
N PRO A 31 10.52 -3.69 -4.56
CA PRO A 31 11.65 -4.34 -5.23
C PRO A 31 12.09 -5.64 -4.54
N ASN A 32 11.84 -5.77 -3.24
CA ASN A 32 12.36 -6.89 -2.44
C ASN A 32 11.33 -7.99 -2.15
N ILE A 33 10.07 -7.85 -2.58
CA ILE A 33 9.03 -8.87 -2.37
C ILE A 33 8.20 -9.06 -3.66
N PRO A 34 7.72 -10.27 -3.95
CA PRO A 34 6.93 -10.53 -5.16
C PRO A 34 5.47 -10.04 -5.09
N GLU A 35 4.93 -9.79 -3.90
CA GLU A 35 3.53 -9.42 -3.70
C GLU A 35 3.22 -8.00 -4.14
N LEU A 36 2.03 -7.86 -4.74
CA LEU A 36 1.49 -6.57 -5.15
C LEU A 36 0.50 -6.07 -4.11
N VAL A 37 0.55 -4.76 -3.85
CA VAL A 37 -0.48 -4.08 -3.06
C VAL A 37 -1.48 -3.44 -4.03
N ASN A 38 -2.72 -3.93 -4.04
CA ASN A 38 -3.80 -3.37 -4.86
C ASN A 38 -4.79 -2.63 -3.96
N LEU A 39 -4.70 -1.30 -3.96
CA LEU A 39 -5.59 -0.41 -3.21
C LEU A 39 -6.75 0.05 -4.08
N GLN A 40 -7.93 0.18 -3.48
CA GLN A 40 -9.12 0.66 -4.15
C GLN A 40 -9.63 1.93 -3.46
N ASN A 41 -9.75 3.00 -4.22
CA ASN A 41 -10.37 4.23 -3.75
C ASN A 41 -11.91 4.09 -3.79
N ARG A 42 -12.55 4.04 -2.62
CA ARG A 42 -14.02 4.07 -2.47
C ARG A 42 -14.44 5.44 -1.94
N ASN A 43 -14.69 6.40 -2.83
CA ASN A 43 -15.12 7.76 -2.48
C ASN A 43 -14.20 8.44 -1.45
N GLY A 44 -12.88 8.37 -1.68
CA GLY A 44 -11.85 8.94 -0.81
C GLY A 44 -11.45 8.07 0.38
N LYS A 45 -12.02 6.86 0.51
CA LYS A 45 -11.76 5.95 1.64
C LYS A 45 -11.01 4.70 1.17
N ALA A 46 -10.07 4.26 1.99
CA ALA A 46 -9.47 2.94 1.85
C ALA A 46 -10.46 1.86 2.30
N VAL A 47 -10.38 0.68 1.67
CA VAL A 47 -11.18 -0.46 2.11
C VAL A 47 -10.48 -1.18 3.27
N THR A 48 -11.19 -1.45 4.36
CA THR A 48 -10.60 -1.99 5.61
C THR A 48 -9.80 -3.28 5.42
N TYR A 49 -10.22 -4.16 4.52
CA TYR A 49 -9.49 -5.40 4.27
C TYR A 49 -8.13 -5.15 3.61
N GLN A 50 -7.98 -4.09 2.82
CA GLN A 50 -6.71 -3.76 2.15
C GLN A 50 -5.68 -3.30 3.17
N ILE A 51 -6.12 -2.59 4.22
CA ILE A 51 -5.27 -2.23 5.35
C ILE A 51 -4.76 -3.50 6.06
N ARG A 52 -5.65 -4.47 6.31
CA ARG A 52 -5.27 -5.75 6.93
C ARG A 52 -4.32 -6.57 6.05
N GLN A 53 -4.57 -6.63 4.74
CA GLN A 53 -3.66 -7.29 3.79
C GLN A 53 -2.28 -6.65 3.79
N PHE A 54 -2.23 -5.32 3.79
CA PHE A 54 -0.96 -4.61 3.85
C PHE A 54 -0.21 -4.84 5.17
N GLN A 55 -0.91 -4.88 6.31
CA GLN A 55 -0.32 -5.23 7.61
C GLN A 55 0.28 -6.64 7.62
N ILE A 56 -0.42 -7.62 7.04
CA ILE A 56 0.10 -9.00 6.91
C ILE A 56 1.40 -9.00 6.10
N LEU A 57 1.47 -8.26 4.99
CA LEU A 57 2.70 -8.17 4.19
C LEU A 57 3.86 -7.55 4.96
N ILE A 58 3.61 -6.52 5.76
CA ILE A 58 4.64 -5.91 6.63
C ILE A 58 5.20 -6.96 7.60
N GLU A 59 4.32 -7.73 8.25
CA GLU A 59 4.72 -8.75 9.22
C GLU A 59 5.45 -9.94 8.55
N GLU A 60 4.92 -10.44 7.43
CA GLU A 60 5.45 -11.60 6.70
C GLU A 60 6.85 -11.33 6.14
N TYR A 61 7.07 -10.12 5.62
CA TYR A 61 8.34 -9.74 4.99
C TYR A 61 9.24 -8.87 5.87
N ALA A 62 8.88 -8.66 7.13
CA ALA A 62 9.59 -7.79 8.07
C ALA A 62 9.92 -6.41 7.45
N LEU A 63 8.97 -5.84 6.71
CA LEU A 63 9.17 -4.57 6.03
C LEU A 63 9.30 -3.46 7.06
N THR A 64 10.21 -2.53 6.81
CA THR A 64 10.44 -1.36 7.65
C THR A 64 10.16 -0.10 6.86
N LEU A 65 9.89 0.99 7.58
CA LEU A 65 9.81 2.30 6.95
C LEU A 65 11.15 2.62 6.28
N VAL A 66 11.10 3.15 5.07
CA VAL A 66 12.29 3.66 4.41
C VAL A 66 12.72 4.91 5.19
N ASP A 67 13.91 4.87 5.78
CA ASP A 67 14.46 6.02 6.50
C ASP A 67 14.76 7.11 5.47
N GLU A 68 14.05 8.25 5.55
CA GLU A 68 14.43 9.45 4.83
C GLU A 68 15.64 10.03 5.57
N GLY A 69 16.84 9.52 5.23
CA GLY A 69 18.12 10.04 5.73
C GLY A 69 18.34 11.51 5.39
#